data_AF-R2S0I9-F1
#
_entry.id   AF-R2S0I9-F1
#
_cell.length_a   1.000
_cell.length_b   1.000
_cell.length_c   1.000
_cell.angle_alpha   90.00
_cell.angle_beta   90.00
_cell.angle_gamma   90.00
#
_symmetry.space_group_name_H-M   'P 1'
#
loop_
_entity.id
_entity.type
_entity.pdbx_description
1 polymer ?
#
loop_
_entity_poly.entity_id
_entity_poly.type
_entity_poly.pdbx_seq_one_letter_code
_entity_poly.pdbx_strand_id
1 'polypeptide(L)'
;MAEIISFSRAKSRAQSTYNPLEAWRCAFLEELMAAEYSTSVPDELFPNSKIDDSKNLYELNTKVETLLPGEKLVLVRNHHFELFFYYSYENELTLRIGSLISGIDAVFLQDKFSNEKRIFKKYYQFMLGYFGK
;
A
#
# COMPACT_ATOMS: atom_id res chain seq x y z
N MET A 1 9.99 29.89 -9.58
CA MET A 1 9.09 29.44 -10.66
C MET A 1 9.24 27.94 -10.76
N ALA A 2 8.19 27.16 -10.49
CA ALA A 2 8.25 25.70 -10.58
C ALA A 2 7.97 25.28 -12.03
N GLU A 3 8.82 24.41 -12.57
CA GLU A 3 8.67 23.86 -13.92
C GLU A 3 7.47 22.91 -13.96
N ILE A 4 6.51 23.18 -14.83
CA ILE A 4 5.40 22.27 -15.13
C ILE A 4 5.92 21.25 -16.15
N ILE A 5 6.18 20.02 -15.71
CA ILE A 5 6.59 18.93 -16.59
C ILE A 5 5.35 18.38 -17.30
N SER A 6 5.28 18.57 -18.62
CA SER A 6 4.25 17.99 -19.48
C SER A 6 4.51 16.49 -19.73
N PHE A 7 3.56 15.66 -19.28
CA PHE A 7 3.63 14.19 -19.28
C PHE A 7 3.63 13.52 -20.67
N SER A 8 3.53 14.28 -21.76
CA SER A 8 3.58 13.73 -23.12
C SER A 8 4.99 13.36 -23.59
N ARG A 9 6.06 13.91 -22.99
CA ARG A 9 7.45 13.63 -23.39
C ARG A 9 8.05 12.33 -22.82
N ALA A 10 7.46 11.74 -21.79
CA ALA A 10 7.98 10.51 -21.19
C ALA A 10 7.69 9.24 -22.02
N LYS A 11 6.86 9.35 -23.08
CA LYS A 11 6.34 8.20 -23.84
C LYS A 11 7.22 7.68 -24.99
N SER A 12 8.42 8.24 -25.25
CA SER A 12 9.16 7.90 -26.49
C SER A 12 10.55 7.25 -26.32
N ARG A 13 10.85 6.58 -25.21
CA ARG A 13 12.03 5.69 -25.12
C ARG A 13 11.60 4.26 -24.78
N ALA A 14 11.83 3.39 -25.76
CA ALA A 14 11.40 2.01 -25.85
C ALA A 14 12.06 1.06 -24.82
N GLN A 15 11.33 -0.03 -24.52
CA GLN A 15 11.79 -1.33 -23.97
C GLN A 15 12.46 -1.29 -22.59
N SER A 16 11.87 -1.98 -21.60
CA SER A 16 12.27 -2.00 -20.16
C SER A 16 11.94 -0.70 -19.40
N THR A 17 10.67 -0.29 -19.42
CA THR A 17 10.18 0.90 -18.72
C THR A 17 9.99 0.59 -17.22
N TYR A 18 10.95 1.00 -16.38
CA TYR A 18 10.86 0.86 -14.92
C TYR A 18 9.49 1.33 -14.40
N ASN A 19 8.75 0.44 -13.76
CA ASN A 19 7.45 0.70 -13.16
C ASN A 19 7.62 0.84 -11.64
N PRO A 20 7.57 2.06 -11.08
CA PRO A 20 7.90 2.26 -9.67
C PRO A 20 6.90 1.58 -8.72
N LEU A 21 5.63 1.45 -9.11
CA LEU A 21 4.62 0.75 -8.30
C LEU A 21 4.92 -0.74 -8.22
N GLU A 22 5.22 -1.35 -9.37
CA GLU A 22 5.56 -2.76 -9.45
C GLU A 22 6.89 -3.07 -8.76
N ALA A 23 7.91 -2.24 -8.95
CA ALA A 23 9.18 -2.37 -8.23
C ALA A 23 8.99 -2.26 -6.70
N TRP A 24 8.14 -1.33 -6.25
CA TRP A 24 7.78 -1.22 -4.84
C TRP A 24 7.05 -2.46 -4.33
N ARG A 25 6.07 -2.98 -5.08
CA ARG A 25 5.33 -4.20 -4.70
C ARG A 25 6.27 -5.40 -4.63
N CYS A 26 7.08 -5.64 -5.66
CA CYS A 26 8.02 -6.76 -5.68
C CYS A 26 8.99 -6.68 -4.50
N ALA A 27 9.62 -5.53 -4.26
CA ALA A 27 10.53 -5.36 -3.13
C ALA A 27 9.84 -5.61 -1.78
N PHE A 28 8.60 -5.13 -1.61
CA PHE A 28 7.84 -5.35 -0.37
C PHE A 28 7.54 -6.84 -0.15
N LEU A 29 7.02 -7.52 -1.17
CA LEU A 29 6.69 -8.94 -1.06
C LEU A 29 7.95 -9.80 -0.89
N GLU A 30 9.04 -9.49 -1.59
CA GLU A 30 10.33 -10.17 -1.43
C GLU A 30 10.89 -10.03 -0.01
N GLU A 31 10.82 -8.84 0.59
CA GLU A 31 11.30 -8.63 1.95
C GLU A 31 10.42 -9.36 2.99
N LEU A 32 9.11 -9.46 2.76
CA LEU A 32 8.23 -10.28 3.58
C LEU A 32 8.56 -11.77 3.46
N MET A 33 8.74 -12.28 2.24
CA MET A 33 9.10 -13.68 2.00
C MET A 33 10.47 -14.04 2.58
N ALA A 34 11.47 -13.17 2.41
CA ALA A 34 12.82 -13.37 2.95
C ALA A 34 12.84 -13.42 4.49
N ALA A 35 11.86 -12.77 5.14
CA ALA A 35 11.65 -12.82 6.58
C ALA A 35 10.63 -13.88 7.02
N GLU A 36 10.23 -14.78 6.12
CA GLU A 36 9.28 -15.89 6.35
C GLU A 36 7.87 -15.44 6.79
N TYR A 37 7.47 -14.22 6.41
CA TYR A 37 6.12 -13.72 6.61
C TYR A 37 5.22 -14.04 5.42
N SER A 38 3.93 -14.18 5.70
CA SER A 38 2.94 -14.27 4.64
C SER A 38 2.88 -12.98 3.80
N THR A 39 2.58 -13.15 2.53
CA THR A 39 2.45 -12.07 1.53
C THR A 39 1.01 -11.78 1.12
N SER A 40 0.09 -12.71 1.40
CA SER A 40 -1.33 -12.58 1.13
C SER A 40 -2.15 -13.43 2.09
N VAL A 41 -3.45 -13.13 2.16
CA VAL A 41 -4.49 -13.92 2.83
C VAL A 41 -5.70 -13.99 1.91
N PRO A 42 -6.56 -15.01 2.06
CA PRO A 42 -7.75 -15.14 1.23
C PRO A 42 -8.70 -13.93 1.36
N ASP A 43 -9.17 -13.43 0.23
CA ASP A 43 -10.02 -12.24 0.17
C ASP A 43 -11.39 -12.47 0.80
N GLU A 44 -11.86 -13.73 0.86
CA GLU A 44 -13.13 -14.09 1.47
C GLU A 44 -13.17 -13.78 2.97
N LEU A 45 -12.01 -13.68 3.63
CA LEU A 45 -11.90 -13.29 5.03
C LEU A 45 -12.20 -11.79 5.25
N PHE A 46 -12.17 -10.98 4.19
CA PHE A 46 -12.27 -9.53 4.27
C PHE A 46 -13.18 -8.94 3.16
N PRO A 47 -14.46 -9.34 3.10
CA PRO A 47 -15.36 -9.03 1.99
C PRO A 47 -15.59 -7.53 1.75
N ASN A 48 -15.37 -6.71 2.77
CA ASN A 48 -15.58 -5.26 2.72
C ASN A 48 -14.32 -4.47 2.29
N SER A 49 -13.29 -5.14 1.75
CA SER A 49 -12.01 -4.51 1.42
C SER A 49 -11.69 -4.67 -0.06
N LYS A 50 -11.53 -3.56 -0.79
CA LYS A 50 -11.05 -3.60 -2.17
C LYS A 50 -9.53 -3.74 -2.15
N ILE A 51 -9.00 -4.81 -2.77
CA ILE A 51 -7.57 -4.95 -3.00
C ILE A 51 -7.20 -4.23 -4.29
N ASP A 52 -6.10 -3.48 -4.24
CA ASP A 52 -5.59 -2.74 -5.37
C ASP A 52 -4.90 -3.65 -6.38
N ASP A 53 -5.38 -3.59 -7.63
CA ASP A 53 -4.86 -4.29 -8.80
C ASP A 53 -4.26 -3.32 -9.83
N SER A 54 -3.96 -2.07 -9.45
CA SER A 54 -3.43 -1.05 -10.36
C SER A 54 -2.08 -1.44 -10.95
N LYS A 55 -1.87 -1.23 -12.25
CA LYS A 55 -0.61 -1.61 -12.91
C LYS A 55 0.49 -0.60 -12.68
N ASN A 56 0.16 0.66 -12.47
CA ASN A 56 1.12 1.76 -12.33
C ASN A 56 0.60 2.83 -11.35
N LEU A 57 1.47 3.77 -10.97
CA LEU A 57 1.13 4.81 -9.99
C LEU A 57 0.01 5.75 -10.46
N TYR A 58 -0.14 5.96 -11.77
CA TYR A 58 -1.22 6.78 -12.30
C TYR A 58 -2.59 6.12 -12.08
N GLU A 59 -2.72 4.84 -12.42
CA GLU A 59 -3.94 4.06 -12.16
C GLU A 59 -4.27 3.99 -10.67
N LEU A 60 -3.25 3.81 -9.82
CA LEU A 60 -3.42 3.82 -8.37
C LEU A 60 -3.97 5.17 -7.90
N ASN A 61 -3.39 6.28 -8.35
CA ASN A 61 -3.85 7.62 -7.99
C ASN A 61 -5.31 7.84 -8.38
N THR A 62 -5.70 7.46 -9.60
CA THR A 62 -7.09 7.56 -10.04
C THR A 62 -8.04 6.77 -9.15
N LYS A 63 -7.69 5.54 -8.76
CA LYS A 63 -8.54 4.75 -7.85
C LYS A 63 -8.67 5.40 -6.47
N VAL A 64 -7.56 5.90 -5.94
CA VAL A 64 -7.51 6.60 -4.65
C VAL A 64 -8.40 7.85 -4.66
N GLU A 65 -8.36 8.66 -5.73
CA GLU A 65 -9.21 9.85 -5.89
C GLU A 65 -10.71 9.52 -6.03
N THR A 66 -11.04 8.33 -6.53
CA THR A 66 -12.44 7.87 -6.68
C THR A 66 -13.02 7.19 -5.44
N LEU A 67 -12.27 7.10 -4.34
CA LEU A 67 -12.76 6.49 -3.11
C LEU A 67 -13.94 7.28 -2.54
N LEU A 68 -14.97 6.55 -2.10
CA LEU A 68 -16.11 7.14 -1.39
C LEU A 68 -15.86 7.17 0.12
N PRO A 69 -16.49 8.10 0.87
CA PRO A 69 -16.31 8.17 2.32
C PRO A 69 -16.64 6.83 3.01
N GLY A 70 -15.74 6.36 3.85
CA GLY A 70 -15.80 5.06 4.51
C GLY A 70 -15.15 3.91 3.72
N GLU A 71 -14.75 4.13 2.46
CA GLU A 71 -14.08 3.10 1.67
C GLU A 71 -12.58 3.01 1.98
N LYS A 72 -12.05 1.79 1.81
CA LYS A 72 -10.62 1.51 1.86
C LYS A 72 -10.13 0.80 0.60
N LEU A 73 -8.95 1.19 0.13
CA LEU A 73 -8.19 0.54 -0.93
C LEU A 73 -6.92 -0.06 -0.35
N VAL A 74 -6.84 -1.39 -0.33
CA VAL A 74 -5.75 -2.14 0.28
C VAL A 74 -4.64 -2.39 -0.75
N LEU A 75 -3.44 -1.91 -0.45
CA LEU A 75 -2.26 -2.10 -1.31
C LEU A 75 -1.62 -3.47 -1.07
N VAL A 76 -1.47 -3.86 0.19
CA VAL A 76 -0.90 -5.14 0.62
C VAL A 76 -1.59 -5.56 1.91
N ARG A 77 -1.89 -6.86 2.03
CA ARG A 77 -2.42 -7.48 3.24
C ARG A 77 -1.74 -8.82 3.46
N ASN A 78 -1.43 -9.11 4.71
CA ASN A 78 -1.02 -10.44 5.12
C ASN A 78 -1.77 -10.89 6.40
N HIS A 79 -1.30 -11.93 7.10
CA HIS A 79 -2.02 -12.43 8.29
C HIS A 79 -2.12 -11.43 9.44
N HIS A 80 -1.16 -10.51 9.58
CA HIS A 80 -1.05 -9.67 10.76
C HIS A 80 -1.34 -8.19 10.46
N PHE A 81 -1.03 -7.72 9.26
CA PHE A 81 -1.12 -6.32 8.89
C PHE A 81 -1.72 -6.09 7.51
N GLU A 82 -2.25 -4.88 7.32
CA GLU A 82 -2.60 -4.33 6.02
C GLU A 82 -2.07 -2.91 5.85
N LEU A 83 -1.67 -2.56 4.63
CA LEU A 83 -1.31 -1.22 4.19
C LEU A 83 -2.35 -0.73 3.19
N PHE A 84 -3.02 0.38 3.48
CA PHE A 84 -4.19 0.81 2.70
C PHE A 84 -4.38 2.33 2.70
N PHE A 85 -5.04 2.81 1.66
CA PHE A 85 -5.67 4.13 1.64
C PHE A 85 -7.07 4.05 2.25
N TYR A 86 -7.42 5.04 3.05
CA TYR A 86 -8.73 5.17 3.67
C TYR A 86 -9.24 6.59 3.49
N TYR A 87 -10.45 6.71 2.94
CA TYR A 87 -11.14 7.98 2.84
C TYR A 87 -12.16 8.08 3.98
N SER A 88 -11.90 8.96 4.94
CA SER A 88 -12.74 9.09 6.14
C SER A 88 -14.08 9.76 5.83
N TYR A 89 -15.06 9.58 6.72
CA TYR A 89 -16.32 10.34 6.66
C TYR A 89 -16.16 11.85 6.86
N GLU A 90 -14.99 12.28 7.33
CA GLU A 90 -14.60 13.69 7.47
C GLU A 90 -13.97 14.23 6.18
N ASN A 91 -14.05 13.48 5.07
CA ASN A 91 -13.45 13.78 3.78
C ASN A 91 -11.91 13.90 3.83
N GLU A 92 -11.27 13.10 4.67
CA GLU A 92 -9.82 13.03 4.74
C GLU A 92 -9.30 11.72 4.15
N LEU A 93 -8.46 11.84 3.12
CA LEU A 93 -7.73 10.72 2.56
C LEU A 93 -6.45 10.48 3.37
N THR A 94 -6.28 9.27 3.89
CA THR A 94 -5.12 8.90 4.69
C THR A 94 -4.53 7.57 4.24
N LEU A 95 -3.20 7.47 4.22
CA LEU A 95 -2.50 6.19 4.11
C LEU A 95 -2.31 5.64 5.54
N ARG A 96 -2.64 4.36 5.77
CA ARG A 96 -2.60 3.73 7.09
C ARG A 96 -2.00 2.33 7.05
N ILE A 97 -1.39 1.94 8.18
CA ILE A 97 -1.06 0.54 8.49
C ILE A 97 -2.05 0.06 9.54
N GLY A 98 -2.85 -0.96 9.21
CA GLY A 98 -3.80 -1.61 10.12
C GLY A 98 -3.23 -2.90 10.70
N SER A 99 -3.53 -3.19 11.96
CA SER A 99 -3.33 -4.51 12.56
C SER A 99 -4.59 -5.34 12.37
N LEU A 100 -4.45 -6.55 11.86
CA LEU A 100 -5.53 -7.53 11.74
C LEU A 100 -5.63 -8.43 12.98
N ILE A 101 -4.60 -8.39 13.83
CA ILE A 101 -4.60 -9.01 15.15
C ILE A 101 -5.38 -8.08 16.08
N SER A 102 -6.33 -8.65 16.83
CA SER A 102 -7.18 -7.92 17.76
C SER A 102 -7.09 -8.49 19.17
N GLY A 103 -7.57 -7.71 20.15
CA GLY A 103 -7.69 -8.14 21.54
C GLY A 103 -6.35 -8.31 22.26
N ILE A 104 -6.36 -9.19 23.26
CA ILE A 104 -5.24 -9.45 24.17
C ILE A 104 -4.01 -10.00 23.40
N ASP A 105 -4.24 -10.77 22.34
CA ASP A 105 -3.19 -11.35 21.50
C ASP A 105 -2.34 -10.29 20.81
N ALA A 106 -2.90 -9.12 20.47
CA ALA A 106 -2.15 -8.03 19.88
C ALA A 106 -1.08 -7.46 20.84
N VAL A 107 -1.38 -7.44 22.15
CA VAL A 107 -0.44 -6.96 23.18
C VAL A 107 0.66 -7.98 23.43
N PHE A 108 0.29 -9.26 23.53
CA PHE A 108 1.27 -10.33 23.76
C PHE A 108 2.19 -10.61 22.58
N LEU A 109 1.74 -10.31 21.36
CA LEU A 109 2.51 -10.58 20.15
C LEU A 109 3.16 -9.32 19.55
N GLN A 110 3.04 -8.16 20.21
CA GLN A 110 3.56 -6.90 19.72
C GLN A 110 5.08 -6.96 19.42
N ASP A 111 5.84 -7.61 20.29
CA ASP A 111 7.29 -7.78 20.12
C ASP A 111 7.62 -8.84 19.05
N LYS A 112 6.78 -9.87 18.92
CA LYS A 112 6.93 -10.94 17.92
C LYS A 112 6.78 -10.41 16.49
N PHE A 113 5.91 -9.42 16.29
CA PHE A 113 5.65 -8.81 14.99
C PHE A 113 6.39 -7.47 14.79
N SER A 114 7.32 -7.12 15.68
CA SER A 114 8.07 -5.88 15.61
C SER A 114 8.85 -5.73 14.29
N ASN A 115 9.47 -6.81 13.82
CA ASN A 115 10.20 -6.83 12.55
C ASN A 115 9.27 -6.72 11.34
N GLU A 116 8.17 -7.47 11.32
CA GLU A 116 7.16 -7.38 10.26
C GLU A 116 6.57 -5.97 10.16
N LYS A 117 6.20 -5.38 11.30
CA LYS A 117 5.73 -3.99 11.39
C LYS A 117 6.77 -2.99 10.88
N ARG A 118 8.07 -3.27 11.10
CA ARG A 118 9.17 -2.45 10.57
C ARG A 118 9.23 -2.51 9.04
N ILE A 119 9.04 -3.68 8.44
CA ILE A 119 8.95 -3.84 6.97
C ILE A 119 7.76 -3.01 6.46
N PHE A 120 6.56 -3.17 7.02
CA PHE A 120 5.40 -2.36 6.63
C PHE A 120 5.65 -0.85 6.74
N LYS A 121 6.29 -0.39 7.83
CA LYS A 121 6.64 1.03 8.01
C LYS A 121 7.60 1.55 6.94
N LYS A 122 8.59 0.77 6.53
CA LYS A 122 9.53 1.12 5.46
C LYS A 122 8.78 1.39 4.15
N TYR A 123 7.90 0.49 3.73
CA TYR A 123 7.16 0.63 2.48
C TYR A 123 6.03 1.67 2.54
N TYR A 124 5.44 1.86 3.72
CA TYR A 124 4.53 2.96 4.00
C TYR A 124 5.20 4.32 3.80
N GLN A 125 6.41 4.52 4.32
CA GLN A 125 7.15 5.78 4.16
C GLN A 125 7.45 6.09 2.70
N PHE A 126 7.76 5.08 1.88
CA PHE A 126 7.92 5.26 0.44
C PHE A 126 6.64 5.80 -0.21
N MET A 127 5.49 5.19 0.08
CA MET A 127 4.20 5.62 -0.47
C MET A 127 3.79 7.00 0.01
N LEU A 128 4.03 7.33 1.29
CA LEU A 128 3.86 8.69 1.79
C LEU A 128 4.71 9.70 1.03
N GLY A 129 5.97 9.38 0.72
CA GLY A 129 6.84 10.28 -0.05
C GLY A 129 6.32 10.57 -1.46
N TYR A 130 5.57 9.62 -2.05
CA TYR A 130 4.97 9.78 -3.38
C TYR A 130 3.65 10.58 -3.35
N PHE A 131 2.74 10.25 -2.43
CA PHE A 131 1.39 10.85 -2.35
C PHE A 131 1.30 12.07 -1.43
N GLY A 132 2.23 12.26 -0.50
CA GLY A 132 2.19 13.29 0.54
C GLY A 132 2.71 14.67 0.09
N LYS A 133 2.42 15.10 -1.13
CA LYS A 133 2.74 16.45 -1.62
C LYS A 133 1.51 17.32 -1.78
#